data_AF-A0A4Q2DKP7-F1
#
_entry.id   AF-A0A4Q2DKP7-F1
#
_cell.length_a   1.000
_cell.length_b   1.000
_cell.length_c   1.000
_cell.angle_alpha   90.00
_cell.angle_beta   90.00
_cell.angle_gamma   90.00
#
_symmetry.space_group_name_H-M   'P 1'
#
loop_
_entity.id
_entity.type
_entity.pdbx_description
1 polymer ?
#
loop_
_entity_poly.entity_id
_entity_poly.type
_entity_poly.pdbx_seq_one_letter_code
_entity_poly.pdbx_strand_id
1 'polypeptide(L)'
;MPPTTTIIWPLDDDDDGQGICYGWASSTRLCVAGKFDSNISFESAQDRLRSLPPGPHSPPTILDIPPDRSACNIVYYERYPSESLRFYDMRNDSPVSSAGLDRSLISQLNLAHQIHSLVNGKPVRFHKPTAAVLLRFVATIIRPMLSLVQSLRLPFVSSLLPHSAFGKQLRTRASQVDSLLHGINDLSSEQTARKMPEYAQQYTEFFNELWLILNDITLGCAFGTFLCENNLYLSSLLTPAFKTVFLENLEEVLIWLDSWPAGLKLNTELSRFYSRTFISLVHYWGG
;
A
#
# COMPACT_ATOMS: atom_id res chain seq x y z
N MET A 1 -3.24 -51.79 2.43
CA MET A 1 -4.33 -50.90 2.92
C MET A 1 -4.98 -50.27 1.71
N PRO A 2 -6.32 -50.23 1.61
CA PRO A 2 -6.97 -49.50 0.52
C PRO A 2 -6.53 -48.03 0.56
N PRO A 3 -6.37 -47.35 -0.58
CA PRO A 3 -6.00 -45.94 -0.60
C PRO A 3 -7.08 -45.14 0.12
N THR A 4 -6.73 -44.51 1.25
CA THR A 4 -7.63 -43.64 1.99
C THR A 4 -7.90 -42.39 1.15
N THR A 5 -9.05 -42.32 0.50
CA THR A 5 -9.45 -41.15 -0.28
C THR A 5 -9.51 -39.93 0.64
N THR A 6 -8.80 -38.87 0.28
CA THR A 6 -8.85 -37.61 1.02
C THR A 6 -9.87 -36.66 0.38
N ILE A 7 -10.82 -36.18 1.16
CA ILE A 7 -11.86 -35.25 0.73
C ILE A 7 -11.50 -33.87 1.29
N ILE A 8 -11.46 -32.85 0.42
CA ILE A 8 -11.21 -31.47 0.81
C ILE A 8 -12.53 -30.71 0.70
N TRP A 9 -13.04 -30.25 1.85
CA TRP A 9 -14.41 -29.75 1.99
C TRP A 9 -14.45 -28.27 2.39
N PRO A 10 -15.29 -27.43 1.74
CA PRO A 10 -15.42 -26.03 2.11
C PRO A 10 -16.12 -25.88 3.46
N LEU A 11 -15.50 -25.17 4.40
CA LEU A 11 -15.98 -24.99 5.78
C LEU A 11 -17.35 -24.27 5.86
N ASP A 12 -17.66 -23.49 4.84
CA ASP A 12 -18.85 -22.63 4.76
C ASP A 12 -20.05 -23.30 4.05
N ASP A 13 -19.92 -24.54 3.57
CA ASP A 13 -21.08 -25.35 3.17
C ASP A 13 -21.35 -26.41 4.25
N ASP A 14 -22.55 -26.34 4.84
CA ASP A 14 -23.03 -27.34 5.80
C ASP A 14 -23.04 -28.74 5.19
N ASP A 15 -22.52 -29.70 5.96
CA ASP A 15 -22.27 -31.06 5.50
C ASP A 15 -23.52 -31.97 5.58
N ASP A 16 -24.71 -31.37 5.43
CA ASP A 16 -26.02 -31.99 5.67
C ASP A 16 -26.43 -33.03 4.61
N GLY A 17 -25.55 -33.38 3.66
CA GLY A 17 -25.82 -34.36 2.60
C GLY A 17 -26.87 -33.95 1.55
N GLN A 18 -27.58 -32.83 1.73
CA GLN A 18 -28.62 -32.35 0.81
C GLN A 18 -28.11 -31.46 -0.33
N GLY A 19 -28.11 -31.94 -1.58
CA GLY A 19 -27.72 -31.15 -2.76
C GLY A 19 -26.58 -31.79 -3.56
N ILE A 20 -26.41 -31.36 -4.81
CA ILE A 20 -25.43 -31.95 -5.74
C ILE A 20 -24.07 -31.30 -5.53
N CYS A 21 -23.06 -32.09 -5.14
CA CYS A 21 -21.71 -31.60 -4.94
C CYS A 21 -20.95 -31.53 -6.27
N TYR A 22 -20.13 -30.50 -6.44
CA TYR A 22 -19.26 -30.35 -7.61
C TYR A 22 -17.86 -29.91 -7.20
N GLY A 23 -16.89 -30.18 -8.07
CA GLY A 23 -15.50 -29.87 -7.84
C GLY A 23 -14.60 -30.70 -8.73
N TRP A 24 -13.47 -31.15 -8.20
CA TRP A 24 -12.46 -31.87 -8.97
C TRP A 24 -12.17 -33.23 -8.35
N ALA A 25 -12.19 -34.26 -9.19
CA ALA A 25 -11.80 -35.61 -8.81
C ALA A 25 -10.39 -35.92 -9.32
N SER A 26 -9.58 -36.51 -8.45
CA SER A 26 -8.29 -37.10 -8.76
C SER A 26 -8.26 -38.54 -8.26
N SER A 27 -7.29 -39.34 -8.73
CA SER A 27 -7.20 -40.79 -8.45
C SER A 27 -7.16 -41.15 -6.96
N THR A 28 -6.80 -40.21 -6.08
CA THR A 28 -6.70 -40.41 -4.62
C THR A 28 -7.39 -39.32 -3.80
N ARG A 29 -8.01 -38.32 -4.44
CA ARG A 29 -8.49 -37.10 -3.77
C ARG A 29 -9.74 -36.53 -4.43
N LEU A 30 -10.62 -35.95 -3.61
CA LEU A 30 -11.81 -35.23 -4.05
C LEU A 30 -11.75 -33.81 -3.47
N CYS A 31 -11.67 -32.79 -4.33
CA CYS A 31 -11.71 -31.39 -3.93
C CYS A 31 -13.10 -30.83 -4.22
N VAL A 32 -13.89 -30.57 -3.18
CA VAL A 32 -15.24 -30.03 -3.30
C VAL A 32 -15.16 -28.51 -3.43
N ALA A 33 -15.65 -27.97 -4.53
CA ALA A 33 -15.74 -26.52 -4.74
C ALA A 33 -16.99 -25.93 -4.06
N GLY A 34 -18.07 -26.72 -4.03
CA GLY A 34 -19.26 -26.41 -3.29
C GLY A 34 -20.43 -27.30 -3.68
N LYS A 35 -21.61 -26.86 -3.28
CA LYS A 35 -22.88 -27.56 -3.52
C LYS A 35 -23.86 -26.70 -4.32
N PHE A 36 -24.66 -27.37 -5.15
CA PHE A 36 -25.87 -26.79 -5.72
C PHE A 36 -27.01 -26.83 -4.70
N ASP A 37 -27.89 -25.84 -4.78
CA ASP A 37 -29.15 -25.84 -4.02
C ASP A 37 -29.95 -27.12 -4.31
N SER A 38 -30.64 -27.64 -3.29
CA SER A 38 -31.41 -28.90 -3.34
C SER A 38 -32.50 -28.95 -4.42
N ASN A 39 -32.87 -27.80 -4.98
CA ASN A 39 -33.94 -27.65 -5.97
C ASN A 39 -33.46 -27.80 -7.43
N ILE A 40 -32.16 -27.96 -7.66
CA ILE A 40 -31.57 -28.02 -9.00
C ILE A 40 -31.48 -29.47 -9.48
N SER A 41 -31.96 -29.75 -10.70
CA SER A 41 -31.85 -31.08 -11.32
C SER A 41 -30.41 -31.38 -11.75
N PHE A 42 -30.05 -32.67 -11.80
CA PHE A 42 -28.72 -33.13 -12.22
C PHE A 42 -28.31 -32.61 -13.60
N GLU A 43 -29.24 -32.59 -14.56
CA GLU A 43 -29.03 -32.12 -15.93
C GLU A 43 -28.75 -30.60 -15.95
N SER A 44 -29.54 -29.81 -15.20
CA SER A 44 -29.32 -28.36 -15.08
C SER A 44 -28.00 -28.02 -14.38
N ALA A 45 -27.62 -28.80 -13.38
CA ALA A 45 -26.32 -28.67 -12.71
C ALA A 45 -25.16 -28.94 -13.68
N GLN A 46 -25.27 -29.98 -14.51
CA GLN A 46 -24.25 -30.32 -15.50
C GLN A 46 -24.13 -29.25 -16.59
N ASP A 47 -25.24 -28.69 -17.05
CA ASP A 47 -25.24 -27.59 -18.04
C ASP A 47 -24.60 -26.31 -17.49
N ARG A 48 -24.87 -25.96 -16.23
CA ARG A 48 -24.21 -24.82 -15.57
C ARG A 48 -22.71 -25.01 -15.46
N LEU A 49 -22.23 -26.20 -15.10
CA LEU A 49 -20.80 -26.50 -15.06
C LEU A 49 -20.16 -26.45 -16.45
N ARG A 50 -20.86 -26.91 -17.49
CA ARG A 50 -20.41 -26.83 -18.90
C ARG A 50 -20.35 -25.40 -19.43
N SER A 51 -21.18 -24.50 -18.90
CA SER A 51 -21.19 -23.08 -19.27
C SER A 51 -20.04 -22.27 -18.67
N LEU A 52 -19.28 -22.84 -17.73
CA LEU A 52 -18.15 -22.16 -17.12
C LEU A 52 -16.99 -21.98 -18.12
N PRO A 53 -16.24 -20.88 -18.03
CA PRO A 53 -15.05 -20.68 -18.85
C PRO A 53 -14.03 -21.81 -18.61
N PRO A 54 -13.32 -22.28 -19.66
CA PRO A 54 -12.34 -23.35 -19.53
C PRO A 54 -11.21 -22.93 -18.59
N GLY A 55 -11.10 -23.63 -17.45
CA GLY A 55 -10.02 -23.43 -16.48
C GLY A 55 -8.68 -24.05 -16.93
N PRO A 56 -7.56 -23.66 -16.31
CA PRO A 56 -6.21 -24.00 -16.79
C PRO A 56 -5.82 -25.48 -16.72
N HIS A 57 -6.49 -26.31 -15.91
CA HIS A 57 -6.04 -27.70 -15.67
C HIS A 57 -7.14 -28.78 -15.71
N SER A 58 -8.39 -28.48 -15.36
CA SER A 58 -9.55 -29.36 -15.59
C SER A 58 -10.86 -28.63 -15.28
N PRO A 59 -11.94 -28.85 -16.05
CA PRO A 59 -13.25 -28.31 -15.72
C PRO A 59 -13.80 -29.00 -14.46
N PRO A 60 -14.52 -28.27 -13.58
CA PRO A 60 -15.19 -28.87 -12.45
C PRO A 60 -16.27 -29.85 -12.94
N THR A 61 -16.37 -31.00 -12.29
CA THR A 61 -17.36 -32.04 -12.55
C THR A 61 -18.24 -32.25 -11.34
N ILE A 62 -19.40 -32.89 -11.56
CA ILE A 62 -20.22 -33.38 -10.45
C ILE A 62 -19.44 -34.49 -9.74
N LEU A 63 -19.40 -34.43 -8.41
CA LEU A 63 -18.67 -35.39 -7.57
C LEU A 63 -19.65 -36.40 -6.98
N ASP A 64 -19.35 -37.68 -7.19
CA ASP A 64 -20.03 -38.79 -6.52
C ASP A 64 -19.30 -39.07 -5.20
N ILE A 65 -19.75 -38.41 -4.13
CA ILE A 65 -19.16 -38.56 -2.80
C ILE A 65 -19.85 -39.74 -2.11
N PRO A 66 -19.09 -40.75 -1.64
CA PRO A 66 -19.69 -41.90 -0.98
C PRO A 66 -20.52 -41.46 0.24
N PRO A 67 -21.69 -42.08 0.45
CA PRO A 67 -22.59 -41.74 1.55
C PRO A 67 -22.00 -42.11 2.92
N ASP A 68 -21.14 -43.12 2.98
CA ASP A 68 -20.38 -43.47 4.17
C ASP A 68 -19.00 -42.81 4.15
N ARG A 69 -18.90 -41.70 4.89
CA ARG A 69 -17.70 -40.85 4.97
C ARG A 69 -16.72 -41.27 6.06
N SER A 70 -17.07 -42.27 6.87
CA SER A 70 -16.24 -42.74 8.00
C SER A 70 -14.91 -43.35 7.56
N ALA A 71 -14.82 -43.81 6.31
CA ALA A 71 -13.61 -44.36 5.70
C ALA A 71 -12.72 -43.32 4.99
N CYS A 72 -13.15 -42.05 4.93
CA CYS A 72 -12.43 -40.98 4.23
C CYS A 72 -11.73 -40.03 5.21
N ASN A 73 -10.59 -39.48 4.79
CA ASN A 73 -9.93 -38.39 5.53
C ASN A 73 -10.50 -37.05 5.04
N ILE A 74 -11.20 -36.30 5.89
CA ILE A 74 -11.81 -35.01 5.52
C ILE A 74 -10.93 -33.86 6.01
N VAL A 75 -10.54 -32.98 5.10
CA VAL A 75 -9.80 -31.74 5.39
C VAL A 75 -10.70 -30.57 5.05
N TYR A 76 -11.07 -29.79 6.06
CA TYR A 76 -11.86 -28.58 5.84
C TYR A 76 -10.98 -27.41 5.42
N TYR A 77 -11.45 -26.60 4.48
CA TYR A 77 -10.78 -25.38 4.04
C TYR A 77 -11.76 -24.21 3.97
N GLU A 78 -11.26 -23.00 4.21
CA GLU A 78 -12.06 -21.79 4.11
C GLU A 78 -12.06 -21.26 2.67
N ARG A 79 -13.25 -21.05 2.08
CA ARG A 79 -13.39 -20.45 0.74
C ARG A 79 -13.19 -18.94 0.83
N TYR A 80 -11.95 -18.50 0.65
CA TYR A 80 -11.69 -17.07 0.59
C TYR A 80 -12.26 -16.45 -0.68
N PRO A 81 -13.00 -15.32 -0.57
CA PRO A 81 -13.31 -14.51 -1.74
C PRO A 81 -12.02 -14.08 -2.41
N SER A 82 -12.04 -13.95 -3.74
CA SER A 82 -10.87 -13.70 -4.60
C SER A 82 -10.06 -12.42 -4.29
N GLU A 83 -10.46 -11.68 -3.26
CA GLU A 83 -9.88 -10.45 -2.74
C GLU A 83 -8.97 -10.66 -1.53
N SER A 84 -9.10 -11.80 -0.84
CA SER A 84 -8.17 -12.21 0.22
C SER A 84 -6.97 -12.89 -0.42
N LEU A 85 -5.77 -12.48 0.03
CA LEU A 85 -4.47 -13.00 -0.39
C LEU A 85 -4.52 -14.50 -0.70
N ARG A 86 -4.42 -14.83 -1.99
CA ARG A 86 -4.50 -16.22 -2.45
C ARG A 86 -3.32 -17.02 -1.91
N PHE A 87 -3.50 -18.32 -1.76
CA PHE A 87 -2.41 -19.25 -1.50
C PHE A 87 -1.43 -19.17 -2.68
N TYR A 88 -0.30 -18.46 -2.51
CA TYR A 88 0.68 -18.28 -3.57
C TYR A 88 1.96 -19.09 -3.37
N ASP A 89 2.31 -19.71 -4.50
CA ASP A 89 3.55 -20.38 -4.81
C ASP A 89 4.71 -19.37 -4.90
N MET A 90 5.65 -19.46 -3.97
CA MET A 90 6.82 -18.59 -3.92
C MET A 90 8.01 -19.10 -4.77
N ARG A 91 7.89 -20.20 -5.52
CA ARG A 91 9.02 -20.74 -6.29
C ARG A 91 8.63 -21.17 -7.71
N ASN A 92 9.34 -20.63 -8.68
CA ASN A 92 9.20 -20.96 -10.10
C ASN A 92 9.81 -22.33 -10.48
N ASP A 93 10.25 -23.12 -9.50
CA ASP A 93 10.81 -24.45 -9.72
C ASP A 93 9.68 -25.45 -9.85
N SER A 94 9.60 -26.14 -10.98
CA SER A 94 8.70 -27.28 -11.19
C SER A 94 9.03 -28.39 -10.19
N PRO A 95 8.24 -28.62 -9.11
CA PRO A 95 8.56 -29.65 -8.15
C PRO A 95 7.96 -30.98 -8.61
N VAL A 96 8.70 -32.05 -8.33
CA VAL A 96 8.28 -33.44 -8.49
C VAL A 96 6.95 -33.67 -7.77
N SER A 97 5.99 -34.29 -8.47
CA SER A 97 4.71 -34.75 -7.93
C SER A 97 4.93 -35.46 -6.60
N SER A 98 4.60 -34.78 -5.50
CA SER A 98 4.63 -35.36 -4.17
C SER A 98 3.22 -35.73 -3.77
N ALA A 99 3.07 -36.77 -2.95
CA ALA A 99 1.80 -37.24 -2.41
C ALA A 99 1.13 -36.24 -1.44
N GLY A 100 1.53 -34.95 -1.43
CA GLY A 100 0.97 -33.83 -0.65
C GLY A 100 0.25 -32.78 -1.50
N LEU A 101 0.18 -31.52 -1.01
CA LEU A 101 -0.46 -30.38 -1.71
C LEU A 101 0.21 -30.13 -3.06
N ASP A 102 -0.49 -30.46 -4.15
CA ASP A 102 -0.02 -30.26 -5.52
C ASP A 102 -0.48 -28.90 -6.07
N ARG A 103 0.21 -28.36 -7.08
CA ARG A 103 -0.15 -27.09 -7.75
C ARG A 103 -1.56 -27.13 -8.32
N SER A 104 -1.98 -28.29 -8.84
CA SER A 104 -3.35 -28.51 -9.31
C SER A 104 -4.35 -28.24 -8.19
N LEU A 105 -4.09 -28.75 -6.98
CA LEU A 105 -4.96 -28.57 -5.83
C LEU A 105 -4.99 -27.11 -5.35
N ILE A 106 -3.85 -26.42 -5.31
CA ILE A 106 -3.81 -24.99 -4.95
C ILE A 106 -4.60 -24.15 -5.96
N SER A 107 -4.49 -24.47 -7.25
CA SER A 107 -5.29 -23.84 -8.31
C SER A 107 -6.79 -24.11 -8.13
N GLN A 108 -7.17 -25.35 -7.82
CA GLN A 108 -8.56 -25.74 -7.53
C GLN A 108 -9.13 -25.00 -6.32
N LEU A 109 -8.37 -24.91 -5.22
CA LEU A 109 -8.77 -24.15 -4.03
C LEU A 109 -8.97 -22.67 -4.33
N ASN A 110 -8.07 -22.07 -5.11
CA ASN A 110 -8.17 -20.67 -5.53
C ASN A 110 -9.37 -20.41 -6.46
N LEU A 111 -9.77 -21.40 -7.26
CA LEU A 111 -10.91 -21.30 -8.18
C LEU A 111 -12.26 -21.65 -7.52
N ALA A 112 -12.25 -22.40 -6.42
CA ALA A 112 -13.46 -22.92 -5.78
C ALA A 112 -14.48 -21.83 -5.45
N HIS A 113 -14.04 -20.71 -4.86
CA HIS A 113 -14.93 -19.61 -4.51
C HIS A 113 -15.52 -18.90 -5.74
N GLN A 114 -14.71 -18.67 -6.78
CA GLN A 114 -15.18 -18.02 -8.02
C GLN A 114 -16.21 -18.88 -8.75
N ILE A 115 -15.93 -20.18 -8.86
CA ILE A 115 -16.85 -21.14 -9.45
C ILE A 115 -18.13 -21.22 -8.62
N HIS A 116 -18.03 -21.29 -7.29
CA HIS A 116 -19.21 -21.31 -6.43
C HIS A 116 -20.09 -20.07 -6.61
N SER A 117 -19.49 -18.89 -6.69
CA SER A 117 -20.22 -17.65 -6.93
C SER A 117 -20.91 -17.61 -8.30
N LEU A 118 -20.20 -18.04 -9.35
CA LEU A 118 -20.73 -18.08 -10.73
C LEU A 118 -21.88 -19.09 -10.86
N VAL A 119 -21.69 -20.29 -10.31
CA VAL A 119 -22.63 -21.41 -10.41
C VAL A 119 -23.93 -21.11 -9.64
N ASN A 120 -23.83 -20.49 -8.47
CA ASN A 120 -24.97 -20.13 -7.64
C ASN A 120 -25.53 -18.73 -7.95
N GLY A 121 -25.02 -18.04 -8.98
CA GLY A 121 -25.50 -16.72 -9.39
C GLY A 121 -25.38 -15.64 -8.29
N LYS A 122 -24.56 -15.89 -7.26
CA LYS A 122 -24.30 -14.91 -6.21
C LYS A 122 -23.40 -13.83 -6.82
N PRO A 123 -23.73 -12.53 -6.68
CA PRO A 123 -22.87 -11.47 -7.17
C PRO A 123 -21.51 -11.63 -6.48
N VAL A 124 -20.44 -11.74 -7.27
CA VAL A 124 -19.06 -11.62 -6.77
C VAL A 124 -18.93 -10.20 -6.25
N ARG A 125 -19.26 -10.01 -4.97
CA ARG A 125 -19.13 -8.73 -4.29
C ARG A 125 -17.65 -8.49 -4.13
N PHE A 126 -17.09 -7.79 -5.11
CA PHE A 126 -15.83 -7.13 -4.87
C PHE A 126 -16.06 -6.11 -3.75
N HIS A 127 -15.51 -6.34 -2.56
CA HIS A 127 -15.58 -5.46 -1.41
C HIS A 127 -14.68 -4.23 -1.65
N LYS A 128 -15.02 -3.47 -2.70
CA LYS A 128 -14.41 -2.20 -3.09
C LYS A 128 -14.90 -0.95 -2.34
N PRO A 129 -15.99 -0.90 -1.53
CA PRO A 129 -16.47 0.40 -1.07
C PRO A 129 -15.60 1.03 0.03
N THR A 130 -14.94 0.26 0.89
CA THR A 130 -14.16 0.82 2.00
C THR A 130 -12.75 1.24 1.58
N ALA A 131 -12.00 0.38 0.89
CA ALA A 131 -10.63 0.70 0.48
C ALA A 131 -10.59 1.83 -0.56
N ALA A 132 -11.47 1.82 -1.56
CA ALA A 132 -11.48 2.87 -2.59
C ALA A 132 -11.92 4.24 -2.04
N VAL A 133 -12.84 4.27 -1.07
CA VAL A 133 -13.23 5.50 -0.37
C VAL A 133 -12.08 6.03 0.46
N LEU A 134 -11.39 5.15 1.20
CA LEU A 134 -10.23 5.52 2.01
C LEU A 134 -9.08 6.06 1.15
N LEU A 135 -8.82 5.41 0.01
CA LEU A 135 -7.83 5.85 -0.99
C LEU A 135 -8.18 7.22 -1.58
N ARG A 136 -9.45 7.46 -1.92
CA ARG A 136 -9.91 8.76 -2.41
C ARG A 136 -9.80 9.85 -1.34
N PHE A 137 -10.09 9.53 -0.08
CA PHE A 137 -9.96 10.46 1.04
C PHE A 137 -8.50 10.88 1.24
N VAL A 138 -7.58 9.91 1.23
CA VAL A 138 -6.13 10.14 1.28
C VAL A 138 -5.68 11.01 0.11
N ALA A 139 -6.10 10.71 -1.13
CA ALA A 139 -5.75 11.53 -2.29
C ALA A 139 -6.26 12.97 -2.19
N THR A 140 -7.41 13.19 -1.54
CA THR A 140 -8.01 14.53 -1.37
C THR A 140 -7.21 15.39 -0.39
N ILE A 141 -6.61 14.78 0.63
CA ILE A 141 -5.74 15.47 1.60
C ILE A 141 -4.35 15.75 1.00
N ILE A 142 -3.80 14.80 0.24
CA ILE A 142 -2.42 14.87 -0.25
C ILE A 142 -2.26 15.86 -1.43
N ARG A 143 -3.22 15.91 -2.37
CA ARG A 143 -3.16 16.79 -3.55
C ARG A 143 -2.92 18.29 -3.24
N PRO A 144 -3.66 18.94 -2.32
CA PRO A 144 -3.42 20.34 -1.98
C PRO A 144 -2.06 20.54 -1.30
N MET A 145 -1.60 19.55 -0.52
CA MET A 145 -0.28 19.61 0.12
C MET A 145 0.85 19.57 -0.92
N LEU A 146 0.74 18.70 -1.93
CA LEU A 146 1.70 18.62 -3.03
C LEU A 146 1.70 19.92 -3.86
N SER A 147 0.52 20.47 -4.14
CA SER A 147 0.38 21.76 -4.83
C SER A 147 1.03 22.90 -4.04
N LEU A 148 0.86 22.93 -2.72
CA LEU A 148 1.50 23.90 -1.83
C LEU A 148 3.03 23.78 -1.90
N VAL A 149 3.57 22.56 -1.77
CA VAL A 149 5.02 22.30 -1.86
C VAL A 149 5.59 22.71 -3.22
N GLN A 150 4.89 22.41 -4.30
CA GLN A 150 5.30 22.80 -5.66
C GLN A 150 5.20 24.31 -5.91
N SER A 151 4.22 24.97 -5.26
CA SER A 151 4.05 26.43 -5.32
C SER A 151 5.09 27.19 -4.49
N LEU A 152 5.68 26.53 -3.48
CA LEU A 152 6.76 27.06 -2.65
C LEU A 152 8.10 27.06 -3.42
N ARG A 153 8.16 27.79 -4.54
CA ARG A 153 9.44 28.10 -5.22
C ARG A 153 10.18 29.13 -4.38
N LEU A 154 10.89 28.69 -3.34
CA LEU A 154 11.81 29.54 -2.61
C LEU A 154 13.08 29.75 -3.46
N PRO A 155 13.31 30.95 -4.01
CA PRO A 155 14.34 31.19 -5.04
C PRO A 155 15.76 30.98 -4.51
N PHE A 156 15.99 31.15 -3.21
CA PHE A 156 17.31 31.04 -2.58
C PHE A 156 17.63 29.61 -2.09
N VAL A 157 16.62 28.76 -1.91
CA VAL A 157 16.78 27.44 -1.29
C VAL A 157 17.19 26.40 -2.34
N SER A 158 16.91 26.64 -3.63
CA SER A 158 17.23 25.71 -4.73
C SER A 158 18.72 25.36 -4.88
N SER A 159 19.64 26.25 -4.49
CA SER A 159 21.09 26.00 -4.54
C SER A 159 21.64 25.31 -3.28
N LEU A 160 20.98 25.49 -2.13
CA LEU A 160 21.35 24.89 -0.84
C LEU A 160 20.67 23.53 -0.60
N LEU A 161 19.49 23.31 -1.19
CA LEU A 161 18.70 22.08 -1.12
C LEU A 161 19.50 20.79 -1.45
N PRO A 162 20.38 20.77 -2.47
CA PRO A 162 21.13 19.57 -2.84
C PRO A 162 22.14 19.13 -1.76
N HIS A 163 22.59 20.07 -0.92
CA HIS A 163 23.60 19.86 0.10
C HIS A 163 22.99 19.61 1.49
N SER A 164 21.72 19.95 1.67
CA SER A 164 20.99 19.73 2.91
C SER A 164 20.38 18.33 2.97
N ALA A 165 20.61 17.62 4.07
CA ALA A 165 19.94 16.34 4.36
C ALA A 165 18.42 16.49 4.39
N PHE A 166 17.91 17.61 4.90
CA PHE A 166 16.49 17.95 4.92
C PHE A 166 15.93 18.13 3.50
N GLY A 167 16.66 18.84 2.64
CA GLY A 167 16.27 19.05 1.24
C GLY A 167 16.16 17.74 0.46
N LYS A 168 17.11 16.82 0.68
CA LYS A 168 17.06 15.46 0.11
C LYS A 168 15.85 14.68 0.61
N GLN A 169 15.60 14.70 1.92
CA GLN A 169 14.46 13.99 2.52
C GLN A 169 13.12 14.53 2.02
N LEU A 170 12.95 15.85 1.95
CA LEU A 170 11.73 16.47 1.44
C LEU A 170 11.47 16.10 -0.03
N ARG A 171 12.52 16.08 -0.86
CA ARG A 171 12.42 15.65 -2.26
C ARG A 171 12.04 14.17 -2.39
N THR A 172 12.66 13.29 -1.59
CA THR A 172 12.31 11.87 -1.57
C THR A 172 10.85 11.68 -1.18
N ARG A 173 10.35 12.40 -0.16
CA ARG A 173 8.95 12.33 0.25
C ARG A 173 7.98 12.89 -0.79
N ALA A 174 8.32 13.98 -1.46
CA ALA A 174 7.52 14.51 -2.57
C ALA A 174 7.40 13.51 -3.73
N SER A 175 8.49 12.79 -4.04
CA SER A 175 8.48 11.74 -5.05
C SER A 175 7.63 10.54 -4.64
N GLN A 176 7.66 10.15 -3.36
CA GLN A 176 6.84 9.05 -2.83
C GLN A 176 5.34 9.39 -2.86
N VAL A 177 4.98 10.64 -2.62
CA VAL A 177 3.61 11.13 -2.77
C VAL A 177 3.11 11.02 -4.23
N ASP A 178 3.98 11.32 -5.20
CA ASP A 178 3.65 11.21 -6.61
C ASP A 178 3.44 9.75 -7.04
N SER A 179 4.34 8.84 -6.62
CA SER A 179 4.19 7.38 -6.80
C SER A 179 2.89 6.85 -6.20
N LEU A 180 2.55 7.29 -4.99
CA LEU A 180 1.31 6.90 -4.32
C LEU A 180 0.08 7.31 -5.14
N LEU A 181 0.04 8.55 -5.64
CA LEU A 181 -1.09 9.05 -6.44
C LEU A 181 -1.25 8.26 -7.75
N HIS A 182 -0.15 7.86 -8.37
CA HIS A 182 -0.16 6.95 -9.52
C HIS A 182 -0.68 5.57 -9.13
N GLY A 183 -0.22 5.00 -8.01
CA GLY A 183 -0.66 3.70 -7.49
C GLY A 183 -2.16 3.64 -7.15
N ILE A 184 -2.75 4.74 -6.66
CA ILE A 184 -4.21 4.82 -6.41
C ILE A 184 -4.99 4.64 -7.72
N ASN A 185 -4.58 5.34 -8.79
CA ASN A 185 -5.25 5.24 -10.08
C ASN A 185 -5.10 3.83 -10.67
N ASP A 186 -3.91 3.26 -10.56
CA ASP A 186 -3.58 1.92 -11.05
C ASP A 186 -4.35 0.80 -10.32
N LEU A 187 -4.45 0.88 -8.99
CA LEU A 187 -5.21 -0.08 -8.18
C LEU A 187 -6.74 0.12 -8.32
N SER A 188 -7.18 1.35 -8.63
CA SER A 188 -8.60 1.66 -8.87
C SER A 188 -9.09 1.25 -10.27
N SER A 189 -8.17 1.12 -11.22
CA SER A 189 -8.45 0.67 -12.59
C SER A 189 -8.77 -0.83 -12.57
N GLU A 190 -9.97 -1.18 -13.01
CA GLU A 190 -10.49 -2.54 -13.03
C GLU A 190 -9.89 -3.31 -14.22
N GLN A 191 -8.62 -3.74 -14.12
CA GLN A 191 -7.97 -4.57 -15.13
C GLN A 191 -7.90 -6.04 -14.69
N THR A 192 -8.97 -6.75 -15.05
CA THR A 192 -9.27 -8.19 -14.97
C THR A 192 -8.20 -9.14 -15.57
N ALA A 193 -7.01 -8.66 -15.94
CA ALA A 193 -6.01 -9.45 -16.68
C ALA A 193 -4.53 -9.23 -16.25
N ARG A 194 -4.24 -8.54 -15.14
CA ARG A 194 -2.84 -8.48 -14.63
C ARG A 194 -2.43 -9.83 -14.03
N LYS A 195 -1.18 -10.25 -14.29
CA LYS A 195 -0.60 -11.44 -13.64
C LYS A 195 -0.55 -11.17 -12.14
N MET A 196 -1.22 -11.99 -11.35
CA MET A 196 -1.39 -11.72 -9.91
C MET A 196 -0.09 -11.46 -9.12
N PRO A 197 1.07 -12.10 -9.36
CA PRO A 197 2.28 -11.74 -8.62
C PRO A 197 2.67 -10.26 -8.79
N GLU A 198 2.43 -9.68 -9.97
CA GLU A 198 2.67 -8.25 -10.24
C GLU A 198 1.69 -7.38 -9.44
N TYR A 199 0.43 -7.80 -9.30
CA TYR A 199 -0.57 -7.09 -8.50
C TYR A 199 -0.26 -7.13 -7.00
N ALA A 200 0.12 -8.30 -6.46
CA ALA A 200 0.45 -8.45 -5.03
C ALA A 200 1.69 -7.63 -4.64
N GLN A 201 2.69 -7.59 -5.53
CA GLN A 201 3.86 -6.73 -5.36
C GLN A 201 3.45 -5.25 -5.36
N GLN A 202 2.71 -4.79 -6.38
CA GLN A 202 2.23 -3.40 -6.47
C GLN A 202 1.38 -3.00 -5.26
N TYR A 203 0.51 -3.90 -4.76
CA TYR A 203 -0.29 -3.69 -3.56
C TYR A 203 0.59 -3.49 -2.32
N THR A 204 1.60 -4.34 -2.14
CA THR A 204 2.50 -4.26 -0.97
C THR A 204 3.35 -2.98 -1.01
N GLU A 205 3.89 -2.64 -2.18
CA GLU A 205 4.64 -1.40 -2.39
C GLU A 205 3.77 -0.17 -2.09
N PHE A 206 2.54 -0.16 -2.61
CA PHE A 206 1.57 0.90 -2.37
C PHE A 206 1.28 1.13 -0.88
N PHE A 207 0.97 0.08 -0.12
CA PHE A 207 0.66 0.22 1.31
C PHE A 207 1.88 0.62 2.14
N ASN A 208 3.09 0.21 1.75
CA ASN A 208 4.31 0.68 2.38
C ASN A 208 4.53 2.20 2.18
N GLU A 209 4.31 2.70 0.97
CA GLU A 209 4.38 4.14 0.69
C GLU A 209 3.32 4.92 1.48
N LEU A 210 2.09 4.41 1.51
CA LEU A 210 0.98 5.00 2.25
C LEU A 210 1.30 5.11 3.74
N TRP A 211 1.85 4.05 4.34
CA TRP A 211 2.22 4.00 5.74
C TRP A 211 3.27 5.07 6.09
N LEU A 212 4.29 5.23 5.25
CA LEU A 212 5.33 6.24 5.46
C LEU A 212 4.75 7.66 5.42
N ILE A 213 3.88 7.96 4.46
CA ILE A 213 3.24 9.27 4.33
C ILE A 213 2.33 9.56 5.53
N LEU A 214 1.58 8.56 5.99
CA LEU A 214 0.70 8.71 7.15
C LEU A 214 1.50 9.00 8.44
N ASN A 215 2.66 8.36 8.61
CA ASN A 215 3.55 8.65 9.72
C ASN A 215 4.09 10.08 9.66
N ASP A 216 4.50 10.55 8.48
CA ASP A 216 5.00 11.92 8.30
C ASP A 216 3.92 12.95 8.64
N ILE A 217 2.66 12.71 8.23
CA ILE A 217 1.52 13.58 8.58
C ILE A 217 1.26 13.55 10.08
N THR A 218 1.22 12.37 10.69
CA THR A 218 0.94 12.21 12.12
C THR A 218 2.00 12.91 12.97
N LEU A 219 3.27 12.69 12.65
CA LEU A 219 4.40 13.34 13.33
C LEU A 219 4.39 14.85 13.10
N GLY A 220 4.08 15.30 11.88
CA GLY A 220 3.94 16.72 11.55
C GLY A 220 2.82 17.41 12.32
N CYS A 221 1.65 16.77 12.46
CA CYS A 221 0.55 17.28 13.26
C CYS A 221 0.90 17.33 14.75
N ALA A 222 1.51 16.28 15.30
CA ALA A 222 1.95 16.25 16.69
C ALA A 222 2.99 17.33 16.97
N PHE A 223 3.98 17.47 16.09
CA PHE A 223 5.02 18.49 16.20
C PHE A 223 4.45 19.91 16.05
N GLY A 224 3.55 20.13 15.09
CA GLY A 224 2.87 21.42 14.90
C GLY A 224 2.04 21.81 16.13
N THR A 225 1.31 20.85 16.71
CA THR A 225 0.56 21.07 17.94
C THR A 225 1.49 21.43 19.09
N PHE A 226 2.58 20.68 19.27
CA PHE A 226 3.62 20.97 20.26
C PHE A 226 4.19 22.39 20.09
N LEU A 227 4.49 22.82 18.87
CA LEU A 227 4.99 24.17 18.59
C LEU A 227 3.97 25.25 18.97
N CYS A 228 2.70 25.03 18.65
CA CYS A 228 1.62 25.97 18.98
C CYS A 228 1.39 26.08 20.50
N GLU A 229 1.37 24.95 21.20
CA GLU A 229 1.15 24.90 22.65
C GLU A 229 2.32 25.51 23.44
N ASN A 230 3.55 25.33 22.95
CA ASN A 230 4.76 25.80 23.63
C ASN A 230 5.29 27.10 23.03
N ASN A 231 4.47 27.85 22.27
CA ASN A 231 4.93 29.00 21.50
C ASN A 231 5.66 30.06 22.34
N LEU A 232 5.19 30.37 23.55
CA LEU A 232 5.79 31.35 24.45
C LEU A 232 7.14 30.86 24.96
N TYR A 233 7.23 29.60 25.37
CA TYR A 233 8.48 29.00 25.84
C TYR A 233 9.50 28.91 24.71
N LEU A 234 9.09 28.43 23.54
CA LEU A 234 9.93 28.36 22.35
C LEU A 234 10.37 29.74 21.89
N SER A 235 9.51 30.76 21.94
CA SER A 235 9.89 32.15 21.66
C SER A 235 10.97 32.60 22.64
N SER A 236 10.78 32.39 23.95
CA SER A 236 11.77 32.80 24.95
C SER A 236 13.13 32.11 24.78
N LEU A 237 13.13 30.86 24.28
CA LEU A 237 14.34 30.09 24.00
C LEU A 237 15.00 30.51 22.68
N LEU A 238 14.22 30.78 21.64
CA LEU A 238 14.71 31.09 20.30
C LEU A 238 15.11 32.55 20.13
N THR A 239 14.42 33.49 20.78
CA THR A 239 14.74 34.93 20.72
C THR A 239 16.22 35.23 20.98
N PRO A 240 16.87 34.72 22.05
CA PRO A 240 18.30 34.97 22.27
C PRO A 240 19.17 34.33 21.18
N ALA A 241 18.85 33.12 20.72
CA ALA A 241 19.59 32.46 19.66
C ALA A 241 19.52 33.23 18.32
N PHE A 242 18.33 33.71 17.95
CA PHE A 242 18.15 34.55 16.78
C PHE A 242 18.90 35.87 16.90
N LYS A 243 18.85 36.51 18.08
CA LYS A 243 19.59 37.75 18.34
C LYS A 243 21.10 37.56 18.17
N THR A 244 21.67 36.51 18.73
CA THR A 244 23.11 36.24 18.58
C THR A 244 23.48 35.92 17.13
N VAL A 245 22.71 35.06 16.44
CA VAL A 245 23.05 34.65 15.08
C VAL A 245 22.84 35.76 14.04
N PHE A 246 21.74 36.51 14.12
CA PHE A 246 21.36 37.46 13.07
C PHE A 246 21.72 38.92 13.37
N LEU A 247 21.88 39.29 14.65
CA LEU A 247 22.27 40.65 15.02
C LEU A 247 23.75 40.69 15.41
N GLU A 248 24.15 39.97 16.46
CA GLU A 248 25.50 40.10 17.05
C GLU A 248 26.59 39.61 16.09
N ASN A 249 26.44 38.41 15.51
CA ASN A 249 27.43 37.89 14.55
C ASN A 249 27.49 38.72 13.26
N LEU A 250 26.36 39.30 12.83
CA LEU A 250 26.32 40.12 11.63
C LEU A 250 26.99 41.47 11.86
N GLU A 251 26.78 42.07 13.02
CA GLU A 251 27.48 43.27 13.48
C GLU A 251 29.00 43.01 13.55
N GLU A 252 29.42 41.88 14.13
CA GLU A 252 30.83 41.48 14.21
C GLU A 252 31.45 41.32 12.82
N VAL A 253 30.73 40.71 11.86
CA VAL A 253 31.19 40.59 10.46
C VAL A 253 31.31 41.95 9.78
N LEU A 254 30.40 42.89 10.04
CA LEU A 254 30.45 44.25 9.48
C LEU A 254 31.59 45.09 10.07
N ILE A 255 31.89 44.92 11.35
CA ILE A 255 33.03 45.54 12.02
C ILE A 255 34.33 44.93 11.51
N TRP A 256 34.37 43.60 11.39
CA TRP A 256 35.49 42.88 10.80
C TRP A 256 35.77 43.34 9.36
N LEU A 257 34.72 43.58 8.57
CA LEU A 257 34.82 44.08 7.20
C LEU A 257 35.38 45.52 7.11
N ASP A 258 35.12 46.36 8.10
CA ASP A 258 35.70 47.71 8.20
C ASP A 258 37.20 47.66 8.59
N SER A 259 37.63 46.59 9.25
CA SER A 259 38.99 46.39 9.77
C SER A 259 40.00 45.74 8.80
N TRP A 260 39.71 45.74 7.49
CA TRP A 260 40.57 45.19 6.43
C TRP A 260 40.65 43.66 6.43
N PRO A 261 39.53 42.96 6.21
CA PRO A 261 39.54 41.51 6.19
C PRO A 261 40.37 40.97 5.03
N ALA A 262 41.19 39.96 5.32
CA ALA A 262 41.99 39.25 4.32
C ALA A 262 42.91 40.15 3.45
N GLY A 263 43.23 41.38 3.89
CA GLY A 263 44.10 42.32 3.18
C GLY A 263 43.44 43.07 2.00
N LEU A 264 42.11 42.97 1.84
CA LEU A 264 41.36 43.72 0.83
C LEU A 264 41.17 45.17 1.28
N LYS A 265 41.95 46.09 0.69
CA LYS A 265 41.84 47.53 0.94
C LYS A 265 40.66 48.11 0.17
N LEU A 266 39.48 48.12 0.79
CA LEU A 266 38.36 48.96 0.36
C LEU A 266 38.69 50.44 0.60
N ASN A 267 38.01 51.33 -0.15
CA ASN A 267 38.07 52.75 0.13
C ASN A 267 37.51 52.99 1.54
N THR A 268 38.35 53.45 2.45
CA THR A 268 38.12 53.47 3.90
C THR A 268 36.91 54.34 4.29
N GLU A 269 36.60 55.35 3.49
CA GLU A 269 35.41 56.19 3.69
C GLU A 269 34.13 55.46 3.24
N LEU A 270 34.22 54.63 2.21
CA LEU A 270 33.09 53.87 1.69
C LEU A 270 32.75 52.65 2.56
N SER A 271 33.76 51.94 3.09
CA SER A 271 33.55 50.81 4.02
C SER A 271 32.87 51.26 5.31
N ARG A 272 33.33 52.37 5.90
CA ARG A 272 32.71 52.97 7.09
C ARG A 272 31.27 53.40 6.84
N PHE A 273 30.99 53.98 5.68
CA PHE A 273 29.65 54.38 5.30
C PHE A 273 28.70 53.17 5.26
N TYR A 274 29.09 52.08 4.60
CA TYR A 274 28.27 50.87 4.54
C TYR A 274 28.13 50.19 5.90
N SER A 275 29.22 50.03 6.66
CA SER A 275 29.19 49.38 7.97
C SER A 275 28.25 50.13 8.93
N ARG A 276 28.37 51.46 9.03
CA ARG A 276 27.46 52.29 9.84
C ARG A 276 26.01 52.23 9.38
N THR A 277 25.77 52.22 8.07
CA THR A 277 24.42 52.17 7.50
C THR A 277 23.76 50.82 7.77
N PHE A 278 24.47 49.71 7.58
CA PHE A 278 23.95 48.37 7.83
C PHE A 278 23.78 48.09 9.32
N ILE A 279 24.71 48.50 10.18
CA ILE A 279 24.55 48.40 11.64
C ILE A 279 23.31 49.20 12.10
N SER A 280 23.11 50.41 11.58
CA SER A 280 21.91 51.21 11.89
C SER A 280 20.62 50.53 11.41
N LEU A 281 20.63 49.90 10.23
CA LEU A 281 19.48 49.15 9.71
C LEU A 281 19.17 47.91 10.57
N VAL A 282 20.21 47.21 11.02
CA VAL A 282 20.12 46.02 11.89
C VAL A 282 19.57 46.39 13.26
N HIS A 283 20.01 47.50 13.86
CA HIS A 283 19.43 48.01 15.09
C HIS A 283 17.98 48.48 14.92
N TYR A 284 17.63 49.06 13.77
CA TYR A 284 16.24 49.43 13.47
C TYR A 284 15.33 48.21 13.34
N TRP A 285 15.85 47.10 12.81
CA TRP A 285 15.09 45.84 12.68
C TRP A 285 15.04 45.00 13.96
N GLY A 286 16.02 45.13 14.84
CA GLY A 286 16.13 44.35 16.08
C GLY A 286 15.47 44.98 17.32
N GLY A 287 14.89 46.18 17.19
CA GLY A 287 14.14 46.90 18.23
C GLY A 287 12.65 46.89 17.97
#